data_AF-A0A0F9JF16-F1
#
_entry.id   AF-A0A0F9JF16-F1
#
_cell.length_a   1.000
_cell.length_b   1.000
_cell.length_c   1.000
_cell.angle_alpha   90.00
_cell.angle_beta   90.00
_cell.angle_gamma   90.00
#
_symmetry.space_group_name_H-M   'P 1'
#
loop_
_entity.id
_entity.type
_entity.pdbx_description
1 polymer ?
#
loop_
_entity_poly.entity_id
_entity_poly.type
_entity_poly.pdbx_seq_one_letter_code
_entity_poly.pdbx_strand_id
1 'polypeptide(L)'
;MSNKEMLKGFAVEFAAAGFVAIPFDFRGHGQSTGDHTRGSLTNDIDAIISYLNTRSDIDTSNLAYFGFSMGGLGQEVVNESTDFKCFIGAGTWLNSTVRKGDSTNPLNILMILGRYDELITPNDLKEVLSNYTGITDVYVNKLYGSFESGNATKIYLDDLTNHVLGNWDPDFIMEAREFLASTFPDVRPVDENYVVNTRLLILSLQLFGGFGFFVLIVDPLSKLVLKPKKIEDVFKLELGIDDSITLLGLKTFGFSVALGILGILIFVPIMLILFLSVAGFVSTLLFGQAFGILVLLWRMGKKGKIRLRDSIKEPFKTSRDDIIRQFLLGGILSVILFLIIYLSGGLNYMGMIPGITKIPWVLVFFLINFIIFIIYGILFHGVIQNKFDEGFKPLVKASTMIFLLQFLFWFTYLFIISLAMGSFFYFGSFLPLAIPMFLLISFLSTLIYKKSGNVIAGALVNTLFFTLLICTTSPYQSGLSFLMSFFF
;
A
#
# COMPACT_ATOMS: atom_id res chain seq x y z
N MET A 1 -7.46 2.20 -4.16
CA MET A 1 -6.24 1.41 -3.86
C MET A 1 -6.57 0.05 -3.24
N SER A 2 -7.79 -0.50 -3.41
CA SER A 2 -8.16 -1.80 -2.83
C SER A 2 -8.15 -2.92 -3.88
N ASN A 3 -7.92 -4.15 -3.45
CA ASN A 3 -8.03 -5.38 -4.25
C ASN A 3 -8.64 -6.50 -3.40
N LYS A 4 -8.98 -7.62 -4.06
CA LYS A 4 -9.61 -8.76 -3.40
C LYS A 4 -8.79 -9.33 -2.24
N GLU A 5 -7.45 -9.28 -2.30
CA GLU A 5 -6.59 -9.75 -1.22
C GLU A 5 -6.71 -8.89 0.06
N MET A 6 -6.96 -7.58 -0.08
CA MET A 6 -7.22 -6.70 1.06
C MET A 6 -8.51 -7.07 1.78
N LEU A 7 -9.54 -7.52 1.05
CA LEU A 7 -10.83 -7.93 1.61
C LEU A 7 -10.88 -9.39 2.06
N LYS A 8 -9.77 -10.14 1.92
CA LYS A 8 -9.72 -11.55 2.27
C LYS A 8 -10.02 -11.80 3.75
N GLY A 9 -9.78 -10.82 4.63
CA GLY A 9 -10.21 -10.82 6.04
C GLY A 9 -11.69 -11.19 6.18
N PHE A 10 -12.54 -10.29 5.69
CA PHE A 10 -13.99 -10.44 5.62
C PHE A 10 -14.43 -11.72 4.91
N ALA A 11 -13.87 -11.99 3.73
CA ALA A 11 -14.30 -13.14 2.93
C ALA A 11 -14.10 -14.49 3.65
N VAL A 12 -12.99 -14.66 4.37
CA VAL A 12 -12.74 -15.88 5.14
C VAL A 12 -13.70 -16.02 6.32
N GLU A 13 -13.99 -14.93 7.03
CA GLU A 13 -14.90 -14.94 8.18
C GLU A 13 -16.37 -15.13 7.77
N PHE A 14 -16.76 -14.57 6.62
CA PHE A 14 -18.08 -14.84 6.02
C PHE A 14 -18.17 -16.31 5.59
N ALA A 15 -17.11 -16.86 4.99
CA ALA A 15 -17.08 -18.29 4.64
C ALA A 15 -17.14 -19.20 5.88
N ALA A 16 -16.43 -18.85 6.95
CA ALA A 16 -16.50 -19.55 8.23
C ALA A 16 -17.91 -19.49 8.84
N ALA A 17 -18.62 -18.37 8.66
CA ALA A 17 -20.03 -18.22 9.05
C ALA A 17 -21.03 -18.98 8.14
N GLY A 18 -20.55 -19.70 7.12
CA GLY A 18 -21.40 -20.56 6.27
C GLY A 18 -21.82 -19.94 4.94
N PHE A 19 -21.34 -18.73 4.61
CA PHE A 19 -21.68 -18.05 3.37
C PHE A 19 -20.72 -18.37 2.23
N VAL A 20 -21.20 -18.30 0.99
CA VAL A 20 -20.31 -18.25 -0.18
C VAL A 20 -19.84 -16.81 -0.37
N ALA A 21 -18.61 -16.50 0.04
CA ALA A 21 -18.03 -15.16 -0.08
C ALA A 21 -17.16 -15.00 -1.33
N ILE A 22 -17.39 -13.94 -2.11
CA ILE A 22 -16.73 -13.71 -3.40
C ILE A 22 -16.02 -12.35 -3.37
N PRO A 23 -14.78 -12.29 -2.86
CA PRO A 23 -13.96 -11.10 -3.01
C PRO A 23 -13.47 -11.02 -4.46
N PHE A 24 -13.63 -9.86 -5.10
CA PHE A 24 -13.26 -9.66 -6.49
C PHE A 24 -12.54 -8.32 -6.70
N ASP A 25 -11.85 -8.23 -7.83
CA ASP A 25 -11.21 -6.99 -8.27
C ASP A 25 -12.14 -6.28 -9.27
N PHE A 26 -12.54 -5.04 -8.98
CA PHE A 26 -13.17 -4.18 -9.97
C PHE A 26 -12.25 -3.98 -11.18
N ARG A 27 -12.82 -3.62 -12.34
CA ARG A 27 -12.01 -3.27 -13.52
C ARG A 27 -10.92 -2.25 -13.19
N GLY A 28 -9.72 -2.48 -13.71
CA GLY A 28 -8.53 -1.67 -13.44
C GLY A 28 -7.91 -1.86 -12.04
N HIS A 29 -8.57 -2.54 -11.10
CA HIS A 29 -8.03 -2.88 -9.79
C HIS A 29 -7.41 -4.28 -9.78
N GLY A 30 -6.48 -4.51 -8.84
CA GLY A 30 -5.81 -5.80 -8.66
C GLY A 30 -5.36 -6.43 -9.98
N GLN A 31 -5.93 -7.60 -10.28
CA GLN A 31 -5.65 -8.36 -11.49
C GLN A 31 -6.70 -8.22 -12.60
N SER A 32 -7.83 -7.59 -12.33
CA SER A 32 -8.89 -7.37 -13.32
C SER A 32 -8.43 -6.41 -14.41
N THR A 33 -8.75 -6.77 -15.65
CA THR A 33 -8.47 -5.94 -16.83
C THR A 33 -9.47 -4.77 -16.94
N GLY A 34 -9.36 -3.98 -18.01
CA GLY A 34 -10.20 -2.80 -18.21
C GLY A 34 -9.63 -1.53 -17.58
N ASP A 35 -10.35 -0.44 -17.77
CA ASP A 35 -10.00 0.90 -17.29
C ASP A 35 -11.02 1.33 -16.24
N HIS A 36 -10.53 1.86 -15.11
CA HIS A 36 -11.37 2.37 -14.04
C HIS A 36 -12.29 3.52 -14.49
N THR A 37 -11.91 4.24 -15.55
CA THR A 37 -12.60 5.43 -16.06
C THR A 37 -13.70 5.14 -17.08
N ARG A 38 -13.85 3.87 -17.52
CA ARG A 38 -14.75 3.51 -18.63
C ARG A 38 -15.91 2.63 -18.17
N GLY A 39 -17.14 3.11 -18.38
CA GLY A 39 -18.40 2.41 -18.05
C GLY A 39 -18.76 2.49 -16.57
N SER A 40 -19.87 1.87 -16.17
CA SER A 40 -20.24 1.78 -14.76
C SER A 40 -19.53 0.64 -14.07
N LEU A 41 -19.01 0.88 -12.86
CA LEU A 41 -18.47 -0.17 -11.98
C LEU A 41 -19.57 -1.13 -11.51
N THR A 42 -20.84 -0.71 -11.55
CA THR A 42 -21.99 -1.59 -11.24
C THR A 42 -22.09 -2.77 -12.20
N ASN A 43 -21.71 -2.59 -13.47
CA ASN A 43 -21.67 -3.68 -14.46
C ASN A 43 -20.75 -4.84 -14.04
N ASP A 44 -19.69 -4.57 -13.26
CA ASP A 44 -18.80 -5.63 -12.75
C ASP A 44 -19.53 -6.49 -11.70
N ILE A 45 -20.41 -5.88 -10.90
CA ILE A 45 -21.26 -6.56 -9.91
C ILE A 45 -22.34 -7.37 -10.65
N ASP A 46 -22.99 -6.78 -11.65
CA ASP A 46 -24.00 -7.47 -12.46
C ASP A 46 -23.44 -8.71 -13.17
N ALA A 47 -22.20 -8.64 -13.65
CA ALA A 47 -21.51 -9.77 -14.26
C ALA A 47 -21.27 -10.90 -13.25
N ILE A 48 -20.94 -10.57 -12.00
CA ILE A 48 -20.81 -11.56 -10.92
C ILE A 48 -22.16 -12.18 -10.61
N ILE A 49 -23.22 -11.39 -10.41
CA ILE A 49 -24.58 -11.90 -10.17
C ILE A 49 -25.01 -12.83 -11.31
N SER A 50 -24.77 -12.41 -12.56
CA SER A 50 -25.06 -13.22 -13.75
C SER A 50 -24.33 -14.56 -13.73
N TYR A 51 -23.06 -14.58 -13.32
CA TYR A 51 -22.30 -15.82 -13.14
C TYR A 51 -22.90 -16.68 -12.01
N LEU A 52 -23.27 -16.09 -10.87
CA LEU A 52 -23.87 -16.83 -9.76
C LEU A 52 -25.23 -17.43 -10.11
N ASN A 53 -26.02 -16.78 -10.96
CA ASN A 53 -27.27 -17.32 -11.48
C ASN A 53 -27.07 -18.60 -12.32
N THR A 54 -25.85 -18.89 -12.79
CA THR A 54 -25.53 -20.15 -13.48
C THR A 54 -25.21 -21.30 -12.52
N ARG A 55 -25.08 -21.02 -11.21
CA ARG A 55 -24.67 -21.97 -10.18
C ARG A 55 -25.90 -22.46 -9.40
N SER A 56 -26.22 -23.74 -9.52
CA SER A 56 -27.37 -24.34 -8.82
C SER A 56 -27.14 -24.54 -7.31
N ASP A 57 -25.90 -24.37 -6.84
CA ASP A 57 -25.51 -24.51 -5.44
C ASP A 57 -25.45 -23.16 -4.68
N ILE A 58 -25.93 -22.07 -5.30
CA ILE A 58 -26.00 -20.74 -4.69
C ILE A 58 -27.44 -20.22 -4.76
N ASP A 59 -27.97 -19.77 -3.63
CA ASP A 59 -29.25 -19.06 -3.57
C ASP A 59 -29.06 -17.59 -3.92
N THR A 60 -29.33 -17.23 -5.17
CA THR A 60 -29.20 -15.85 -5.65
C THR A 60 -30.39 -14.96 -5.31
N SER A 61 -31.41 -15.47 -4.59
CA SER A 61 -32.52 -14.68 -4.07
C SER A 61 -32.29 -14.12 -2.66
N ASN A 62 -31.17 -14.51 -2.03
CA ASN A 62 -30.76 -14.13 -0.68
C ASN A 62 -29.30 -13.64 -0.66
N LEU A 63 -29.06 -12.51 -1.33
CA LEU A 63 -27.73 -11.93 -1.48
C LEU A 63 -27.40 -10.93 -0.36
N ALA A 64 -26.11 -10.74 -0.13
CA ALA A 64 -25.55 -9.68 0.68
C ALA A 64 -24.43 -8.98 -0.09
N TYR A 65 -24.28 -7.66 0.12
CA TYR A 65 -23.19 -6.90 -0.47
C TYR A 65 -22.35 -6.25 0.62
N PHE A 66 -21.03 -6.43 0.53
CA PHE A 66 -20.04 -5.73 1.35
C PHE A 66 -19.21 -4.79 0.47
N GLY A 67 -19.16 -3.51 0.84
CA GLY A 67 -18.39 -2.49 0.13
C GLY A 67 -17.47 -1.70 1.07
N PHE A 68 -16.18 -1.66 0.76
CA PHE A 68 -15.21 -0.86 1.52
C PHE A 68 -14.80 0.40 0.76
N SER A 69 -14.86 1.58 1.38
CA SER A 69 -14.50 2.86 0.76
C SER A 69 -15.24 3.07 -0.56
N MET A 70 -14.54 3.32 -1.67
CA MET A 70 -15.13 3.38 -3.00
C MET A 70 -15.92 2.11 -3.40
N GLY A 71 -15.66 0.96 -2.79
CA GLY A 71 -16.44 -0.26 -2.99
C GLY A 71 -17.92 -0.13 -2.56
N GLY A 72 -18.28 0.88 -1.77
CA GLY A 72 -19.68 1.19 -1.43
C GLY A 72 -20.55 1.61 -2.62
N LEU A 73 -19.97 1.90 -3.79
CA LEU A 73 -20.71 2.19 -5.04
C LEU A 73 -21.71 1.09 -5.42
N GLY A 74 -21.47 -0.16 -5.01
CA GLY A 74 -22.38 -1.27 -5.25
C GLY A 74 -23.76 -1.14 -4.58
N GLN A 75 -23.95 -0.15 -3.69
CA GLN A 75 -25.26 0.15 -3.12
C GLN A 75 -26.30 0.51 -4.18
N GLU A 76 -25.89 1.01 -5.36
CA GLU A 76 -26.81 1.24 -6.49
C GLU A 76 -27.47 -0.07 -6.94
N VAL A 77 -26.68 -1.13 -7.13
CA VAL A 77 -27.17 -2.47 -7.50
C VAL A 77 -28.04 -3.06 -6.39
N VAL A 78 -27.64 -2.87 -5.12
CA VAL A 78 -28.45 -3.30 -3.96
C VAL A 78 -29.81 -2.60 -3.93
N ASN A 79 -29.85 -1.33 -4.33
CA ASN A 79 -31.07 -0.54 -4.35
C ASN A 79 -32.05 -1.01 -5.43
N GLU A 80 -31.54 -1.49 -6.56
CA GLU A 80 -32.33 -1.91 -7.72
C GLU A 80 -32.84 -3.35 -7.62
N SER A 81 -32.30 -4.17 -6.72
CA SER A 81 -32.69 -5.58 -6.55
C SER A 81 -33.18 -5.90 -5.13
N THR A 82 -34.33 -6.57 -5.06
CA THR A 82 -34.88 -7.12 -3.81
C THR A 82 -34.24 -8.44 -3.39
N ASP A 83 -33.38 -9.03 -4.23
CA ASP A 83 -32.63 -10.25 -3.88
C ASP A 83 -31.57 -9.97 -2.80
N PHE A 84 -31.06 -8.74 -2.73
CA PHE A 84 -30.16 -8.32 -1.67
C PHE A 84 -30.92 -8.08 -0.36
N LYS A 85 -30.64 -8.86 0.69
CA LYS A 85 -31.26 -8.68 2.02
C LYS A 85 -30.36 -7.89 2.98
N CYS A 86 -29.10 -7.71 2.63
CA CYS A 86 -28.10 -7.07 3.49
C CYS A 86 -27.15 -6.17 2.68
N PHE A 87 -26.90 -4.96 3.18
CA PHE A 87 -25.80 -4.10 2.75
C PHE A 87 -24.90 -3.77 3.92
N ILE A 88 -23.60 -3.99 3.75
CA ILE A 88 -22.57 -3.64 4.72
C ILE A 88 -21.59 -2.67 4.05
N GLY A 89 -21.60 -1.41 4.46
CA GLY A 89 -20.69 -0.38 3.99
C GLY A 89 -19.62 -0.06 5.03
N ALA A 90 -18.34 -0.27 4.73
CA ALA A 90 -17.23 0.03 5.64
C ALA A 90 -16.38 1.19 5.10
N GLY A 91 -16.14 2.22 5.92
CA GLY A 91 -15.39 3.42 5.52
C GLY A 91 -15.99 4.07 4.26
N THR A 92 -17.30 4.00 4.07
CA THR A 92 -18.01 4.49 2.88
C THR A 92 -19.28 5.26 3.24
N TRP A 93 -19.83 6.02 2.30
CA TRP A 93 -21.08 6.74 2.46
C TRP A 93 -22.29 5.86 2.19
N LEU A 94 -23.39 6.14 2.89
CA LEU A 94 -24.71 5.62 2.56
C LEU A 94 -25.45 6.61 1.67
N ASN A 95 -26.05 6.14 0.59
CA ASN A 95 -26.84 6.96 -0.32
C ASN A 95 -28.22 7.22 0.29
N SER A 96 -28.67 8.46 0.22
CA SER A 96 -30.00 8.88 0.69
C SER A 96 -31.16 8.25 -0.07
N THR A 97 -30.91 7.70 -1.27
CA THR A 97 -31.93 7.03 -2.08
C THR A 97 -32.01 5.52 -1.88
N VAL A 98 -31.26 4.95 -0.93
CA VAL A 98 -31.32 3.51 -0.62
C VAL A 98 -32.75 3.11 -0.18
N ARG A 99 -33.26 2.03 -0.75
CA ARG A 99 -34.62 1.53 -0.53
C ARG A 99 -34.82 1.12 0.92
N LYS A 100 -36.01 1.33 1.45
CA LYS A 100 -36.34 0.87 2.80
C LYS A 100 -36.57 -0.64 2.79
N GLY A 101 -35.98 -1.33 3.76
CA GLY A 101 -36.26 -2.72 4.06
C GLY A 101 -37.57 -2.89 4.84
N ASP A 102 -38.27 -4.00 4.60
CA ASP A 102 -39.42 -4.45 5.39
C ASP A 102 -39.52 -5.99 5.40
N SER A 103 -40.56 -6.54 6.03
CA SER A 103 -40.74 -7.99 6.16
C SER A 103 -41.03 -8.72 4.84
N THR A 104 -41.44 -8.00 3.78
CA THR A 104 -41.70 -8.56 2.45
C THR A 104 -40.48 -8.41 1.54
N ASN A 105 -39.79 -7.28 1.63
CA ASN A 105 -38.59 -6.96 0.87
C ASN A 105 -37.47 -6.50 1.84
N PRO A 106 -36.81 -7.44 2.53
CA PRO A 106 -35.81 -7.09 3.53
C PRO A 106 -34.66 -6.27 2.94
N LEU A 107 -34.15 -5.33 3.72
CA LEU A 107 -32.82 -4.74 3.56
C LEU A 107 -32.32 -4.25 4.91
N ASN A 108 -31.43 -5.06 5.49
CA ASN A 108 -30.69 -4.71 6.69
C ASN A 108 -29.40 -3.96 6.30
N ILE A 109 -29.09 -2.87 7.00
CA ILE A 109 -27.98 -1.98 6.66
C ILE A 109 -27.01 -1.85 7.85
N LEU A 110 -25.75 -2.18 7.63
CA LEU A 110 -24.67 -1.90 8.57
C LEU A 110 -23.69 -0.92 7.93
N MET A 111 -23.44 0.19 8.60
CA MET A 111 -22.35 1.10 8.25
C MET A 111 -21.25 0.98 9.30
N ILE A 112 -20.02 0.73 8.88
CA ILE A 112 -18.86 0.54 9.76
C ILE A 112 -17.87 1.69 9.53
N LEU A 113 -17.46 2.37 10.60
CA LEU A 113 -16.56 3.53 10.53
C LEU A 113 -15.53 3.49 11.65
N GLY A 114 -14.33 4.03 11.38
CA GLY A 114 -13.31 4.24 12.39
C GLY A 114 -13.37 5.66 12.95
N ARG A 115 -13.12 5.83 14.25
CA ARG A 115 -13.08 7.16 14.89
C ARG A 115 -12.08 8.10 14.23
N TYR A 116 -10.98 7.56 13.69
CA TYR A 116 -9.93 8.34 13.04
C TYR A 116 -10.02 8.29 11.51
N ASP A 117 -11.17 7.91 10.95
CA ASP A 117 -11.39 7.99 9.50
C ASP A 117 -11.26 9.45 9.03
N GLU A 118 -10.31 9.68 8.13
CA GLU A 118 -9.95 11.01 7.65
C GLU A 118 -10.80 11.46 6.45
N LEU A 119 -11.70 10.59 5.94
CA LEU A 119 -12.56 10.85 4.79
C LEU A 119 -14.04 11.00 5.18
N ILE A 120 -14.51 10.21 6.14
CA ILE A 120 -15.94 10.12 6.49
C ILE A 120 -16.12 10.31 7.99
N THR A 121 -17.09 11.13 8.38
CA THR A 121 -17.40 11.36 9.79
C THR A 121 -18.67 10.61 10.21
N PRO A 122 -18.85 10.31 11.51
CA PRO A 122 -20.08 9.72 12.00
C PRO A 122 -21.33 10.56 11.71
N ASN A 123 -21.19 11.88 11.58
CA ASN A 123 -22.31 12.78 11.33
C ASN A 123 -22.86 12.62 9.91
N ASP A 124 -21.99 12.41 8.92
CA ASP A 124 -22.39 12.17 7.53
C ASP A 124 -23.33 10.96 7.43
N LEU A 125 -23.01 9.89 8.18
CA LEU A 125 -23.83 8.68 8.21
C LEU A 125 -25.12 8.87 9.02
N LYS A 126 -25.07 9.57 10.16
CA LYS A 126 -26.24 9.81 11.00
C LYS A 126 -27.34 10.58 10.29
N GLU A 127 -26.98 11.57 9.47
CA GLU A 127 -27.95 12.35 8.70
C GLU A 127 -28.74 11.44 7.75
N VAL A 128 -28.04 10.60 6.98
CA VAL A 128 -28.68 9.68 6.03
C VAL A 128 -29.49 8.60 6.75
N LEU A 129 -28.96 8.03 7.84
CA LEU A 129 -29.68 7.03 8.63
C LEU A 129 -30.93 7.60 9.30
N SER A 130 -30.90 8.86 9.72
CA SER A 130 -32.05 9.58 10.29
C SER A 130 -33.18 9.65 9.27
N ASN A 131 -32.87 10.01 8.02
CA ASN A 131 -33.83 10.01 6.93
C ASN A 131 -34.34 8.60 6.58
N TYR A 132 -33.46 7.60 6.59
CA TYR A 132 -33.80 6.21 6.33
C TYR A 132 -34.78 5.65 7.37
N THR A 133 -34.46 5.82 8.65
CA THR A 133 -35.23 5.26 9.78
C THR A 133 -36.42 6.12 10.21
N GLY A 134 -36.42 7.42 9.87
CA GLY A 134 -37.38 8.40 10.39
C GLY A 134 -37.12 8.82 11.84
N ILE A 135 -35.93 8.52 12.39
CA ILE A 135 -35.54 8.82 13.77
C ILE A 135 -34.57 9.99 13.77
N THR A 136 -34.93 11.08 14.44
CA THR A 136 -34.14 12.32 14.48
C THR A 136 -32.77 12.15 15.16
N ASP A 137 -32.70 11.44 16.28
CA ASP A 137 -31.48 11.29 17.10
C ASP A 137 -30.85 9.91 16.93
N VAL A 138 -30.11 9.73 15.83
CA VAL A 138 -29.35 8.50 15.56
C VAL A 138 -28.03 8.49 16.34
N TYR A 139 -27.81 7.41 17.10
CA TYR A 139 -26.58 7.14 17.85
C TYR A 139 -25.77 6.03 17.17
N VAL A 140 -24.45 6.18 17.21
CA VAL A 140 -23.53 5.10 16.81
C VAL A 140 -23.62 3.95 17.82
N ASN A 141 -23.23 2.75 17.39
CA ASN A 141 -23.23 1.51 18.16
C ASN A 141 -24.60 1.10 18.70
N LYS A 142 -25.68 1.61 18.09
CA LYS A 142 -27.07 1.26 18.42
C LYS A 142 -27.77 0.66 17.22
N LEU A 143 -28.47 -0.45 17.44
CA LEU A 143 -29.34 -1.07 16.44
C LEU A 143 -30.71 -0.38 16.42
N TYR A 144 -31.19 -0.07 15.22
CA TYR A 144 -32.52 0.43 14.93
C TYR A 144 -33.27 -0.58 14.06
N GLY A 145 -34.60 -0.67 14.20
CA GLY A 145 -35.38 -1.72 13.54
C GLY A 145 -35.13 -3.10 14.15
N SER A 146 -35.42 -4.16 13.39
CA SER A 146 -35.12 -5.54 13.76
C SER A 146 -34.85 -6.41 12.54
N PHE A 147 -34.08 -7.49 12.72
CA PHE A 147 -33.75 -8.41 11.63
C PHE A 147 -35.00 -9.15 11.14
N GLU A 148 -35.92 -9.49 12.04
CA GLU A 148 -37.21 -10.13 11.73
C GLU A 148 -38.12 -9.22 10.92
N SER A 149 -38.03 -7.91 11.16
CA SER A 149 -38.79 -6.90 10.41
C SER A 149 -38.11 -6.53 9.09
N GLY A 150 -36.93 -7.09 8.78
CA GLY A 150 -36.18 -6.85 7.55
C GLY A 150 -35.65 -5.42 7.40
N ASN A 151 -35.53 -4.66 8.48
CA ASN A 151 -35.14 -3.24 8.47
C ASN A 151 -34.05 -2.88 9.50
N ALA A 152 -33.33 -3.88 10.01
CA ALA A 152 -32.26 -3.72 10.98
C ALA A 152 -31.19 -2.78 10.43
N THR A 153 -30.86 -1.73 11.18
CA THR A 153 -29.95 -0.68 10.73
C THR A 153 -29.02 -0.23 11.86
N LYS A 154 -27.71 -0.18 11.62
CA LYS A 154 -26.70 0.22 12.62
C LYS A 154 -25.56 1.01 11.98
N ILE A 155 -25.07 2.02 12.69
CA ILE A 155 -23.73 2.59 12.45
C ILE A 155 -22.83 2.03 13.55
N TYR A 156 -21.86 1.20 13.20
CA TYR A 156 -20.79 0.79 14.09
C TYR A 156 -19.62 1.77 13.99
N LEU A 157 -19.18 2.30 15.13
CA LEU A 157 -18.03 3.18 15.24
C LEU A 157 -16.98 2.50 16.13
N ASP A 158 -15.86 2.14 15.51
CA ASP A 158 -14.67 1.67 16.22
C ASP A 158 -13.84 2.84 16.77
N ASP A 159 -13.17 2.61 17.89
CA ASP A 159 -12.47 3.64 18.65
C ASP A 159 -10.97 3.79 18.30
N LEU A 160 -10.38 2.82 17.60
CA LEU A 160 -8.93 2.69 17.44
C LEU A 160 -8.44 2.66 15.98
N THR A 161 -9.36 2.63 15.01
CA THR A 161 -9.02 2.48 13.60
C THR A 161 -9.18 3.76 12.78
N ASN A 162 -8.53 3.76 11.62
CA ASN A 162 -8.63 4.82 10.61
C ASN A 162 -9.13 4.26 9.27
N HIS A 163 -9.20 5.11 8.24
CA HIS A 163 -9.80 4.73 6.97
C HIS A 163 -9.15 3.52 6.30
N VAL A 164 -7.81 3.46 6.26
CA VAL A 164 -7.11 2.38 5.53
C VAL A 164 -6.97 1.11 6.37
N LEU A 165 -6.70 1.25 7.67
CA LEU A 165 -6.50 0.12 8.57
C LEU A 165 -7.78 -0.70 8.79
N GLY A 166 -8.95 -0.10 8.59
CA GLY A 166 -10.24 -0.79 8.65
C GLY A 166 -10.36 -2.04 7.76
N ASN A 167 -9.55 -2.17 6.69
CA ASN A 167 -9.54 -3.40 5.86
C ASN A 167 -9.05 -4.65 6.63
N TRP A 168 -8.25 -4.45 7.67
CA TRP A 168 -7.62 -5.52 8.45
C TRP A 168 -7.98 -5.45 9.93
N ASP A 169 -8.93 -4.60 10.29
CA ASP A 169 -9.36 -4.40 11.65
C ASP A 169 -10.22 -5.60 12.11
N PRO A 170 -9.81 -6.32 13.18
CA PRO A 170 -10.56 -7.47 13.68
C PRO A 170 -12.00 -7.13 14.08
N ASP A 171 -12.24 -5.94 14.62
CA ASP A 171 -13.56 -5.55 15.12
C ASP A 171 -14.50 -5.19 13.96
N PHE A 172 -13.98 -4.56 12.90
CA PHE A 172 -14.74 -4.37 11.65
C PHE A 172 -15.19 -5.70 11.05
N ILE A 173 -14.26 -6.65 10.96
CA ILE A 173 -14.51 -7.95 10.36
C ILE A 173 -15.52 -8.74 11.21
N MET A 174 -15.37 -8.69 12.53
CA MET A 174 -16.27 -9.34 13.48
C MET A 174 -17.69 -8.76 13.38
N GLU A 175 -17.84 -7.45 13.49
CA GLU A 175 -19.14 -6.79 13.41
C GLU A 175 -19.84 -7.08 12.06
N ALA A 176 -19.11 -7.06 10.95
CA ALA A 176 -19.66 -7.41 9.65
C ALA A 176 -20.15 -8.87 9.60
N ARG A 177 -19.40 -9.81 10.17
CA ARG A 177 -19.77 -11.24 10.21
C ARG A 177 -21.03 -11.44 11.05
N GLU A 178 -21.12 -10.82 12.22
CA GLU A 178 -22.26 -10.98 13.13
C GLU A 178 -23.54 -10.38 12.57
N PHE A 179 -23.44 -9.21 11.94
CA PHE A 179 -24.58 -8.57 11.31
C PHE A 179 -25.09 -9.38 10.10
N LEU A 180 -24.16 -9.96 9.32
CA LEU A 180 -24.49 -10.86 8.22
C LEU A 180 -25.19 -12.13 8.74
N ALA A 181 -24.64 -12.79 9.76
CA ALA A 181 -25.25 -13.98 10.38
C ALA A 181 -26.63 -13.67 10.98
N SER A 182 -26.80 -12.50 11.59
CA SER A 182 -28.10 -12.07 12.14
C SER A 182 -29.14 -11.77 11.06
N THR A 183 -28.69 -11.36 9.86
CA THR A 183 -29.58 -11.16 8.70
C THR A 183 -30.07 -12.50 8.13
N PHE A 184 -29.26 -13.56 8.21
CA PHE A 184 -29.58 -14.89 7.69
C PHE A 184 -29.48 -15.95 8.80
N PRO A 185 -30.42 -15.96 9.77
CA PRO A 185 -30.32 -16.80 10.97
C PRO A 185 -30.37 -18.31 10.69
N ASP A 186 -30.88 -18.71 9.51
CA ASP A 186 -30.94 -20.11 9.10
C ASP A 186 -29.60 -20.64 8.54
N VAL A 187 -28.66 -19.76 8.22
CA VAL A 187 -27.32 -20.13 7.75
C VAL A 187 -26.49 -20.62 8.94
N ARG A 188 -26.07 -21.88 8.89
CA ARG A 188 -25.26 -22.49 9.95
C ARG A 188 -23.77 -22.21 9.73
N PRO A 189 -23.03 -21.80 10.77
CA PRO A 189 -21.59 -21.62 10.65
C PRO A 189 -20.89 -22.95 10.35
N VAL A 190 -19.87 -22.89 9.50
CA VAL A 190 -18.94 -24.00 9.24
C VAL A 190 -17.86 -24.06 10.32
N ASP A 191 -17.43 -22.90 10.80
CA ASP A 191 -16.51 -22.74 11.93
C ASP A 191 -17.00 -21.57 12.80
N GLU A 192 -17.17 -21.81 14.09
CA GLU A 192 -17.59 -20.80 15.06
C GLU A 192 -16.41 -19.89 15.47
N ASN A 193 -15.17 -20.38 15.33
CA ASN A 193 -13.97 -19.65 15.74
C ASN A 193 -13.71 -18.44 14.83
N TYR A 194 -13.37 -17.31 15.45
CA TYR A 194 -12.84 -16.16 14.75
C TYR A 194 -11.36 -16.37 14.42
N VAL A 195 -11.04 -16.47 13.13
CA VAL A 195 -9.69 -16.77 12.65
C VAL A 195 -8.87 -15.53 12.34
N VAL A 196 -9.46 -14.34 12.35
CA VAL A 196 -8.79 -13.05 12.05
C VAL A 196 -7.52 -12.83 12.88
N ASN A 197 -7.59 -13.05 14.19
CA ASN A 197 -6.44 -12.90 15.10
C ASN A 197 -5.36 -13.95 14.82
N THR A 198 -5.77 -15.19 14.55
CA THR A 198 -4.87 -16.29 14.18
C THR A 198 -4.14 -15.99 12.87
N ARG A 199 -4.82 -15.39 11.89
CA ARG A 199 -4.21 -14.97 10.62
C ARG A 199 -3.14 -13.91 10.83
N LEU A 200 -3.39 -12.92 11.70
CA LEU A 200 -2.38 -11.90 12.04
C LEU A 200 -1.13 -12.52 12.69
N LEU A 201 -1.31 -13.52 13.56
CA LEU A 201 -0.20 -14.27 14.13
C LEU A 201 0.58 -15.03 13.05
N ILE A 202 -0.10 -15.73 12.15
CA ILE A 202 0.53 -16.45 11.03
C ILE A 202 1.31 -15.48 10.15
N LEU A 203 0.73 -14.33 9.78
CA LEU A 203 1.41 -13.29 9.02
C LEU A 203 2.69 -12.83 9.73
N SER A 204 2.59 -12.57 11.04
CA SER A 204 3.73 -12.14 11.85
C SER A 204 4.84 -13.19 11.81
N LEU A 205 4.51 -14.47 12.04
CA LEU A 205 5.47 -15.57 11.98
C LEU A 205 6.10 -15.71 10.59
N GLN A 206 5.32 -15.59 9.52
CA GLN A 206 5.81 -15.65 8.14
C GLN A 206 6.75 -14.49 7.81
N LEU A 207 6.43 -13.26 8.23
CA LEU A 207 7.27 -12.10 8.00
C LEU A 207 8.55 -12.13 8.84
N PHE A 208 8.45 -12.42 10.14
CA PHE A 208 9.64 -12.52 11.00
C PHE A 208 10.55 -13.69 10.59
N GLY A 209 9.97 -14.87 10.34
CA GLY A 209 10.71 -16.04 9.88
C GLY A 209 11.30 -15.84 8.48
N GLY A 210 10.51 -15.29 7.55
CA GLY A 210 10.92 -15.03 6.18
C GLY A 210 12.02 -13.96 6.09
N PHE A 211 11.86 -12.82 6.77
CA PHE A 211 12.90 -11.79 6.81
C PHE A 211 14.12 -12.23 7.60
N GLY A 212 13.95 -13.00 8.69
CA GLY A 212 15.06 -13.63 9.40
C GLY A 212 15.87 -14.54 8.47
N PHE A 213 15.19 -15.42 7.73
CA PHE A 213 15.80 -16.25 6.69
C PHE A 213 16.51 -15.40 5.64
N PHE A 214 15.86 -14.35 5.13
CA PHE A 214 16.45 -13.43 4.15
C PHE A 214 17.78 -12.85 4.66
N VAL A 215 17.81 -12.29 5.88
CA VAL A 215 19.01 -11.72 6.48
C VAL A 215 20.13 -12.75 6.61
N LEU A 216 19.80 -13.99 6.98
CA LEU A 216 20.78 -15.09 7.11
C LEU A 216 21.40 -15.50 5.77
N ILE A 217 20.65 -15.45 4.67
CA ILE A 217 21.16 -15.88 3.35
C ILE A 217 21.92 -14.80 2.59
N VAL A 218 21.78 -13.50 2.93
CA VAL A 218 22.48 -12.43 2.20
C VAL A 218 23.99 -12.63 2.24
N ASP A 219 24.57 -12.98 3.38
CA ASP A 219 26.03 -13.19 3.50
C ASP A 219 26.55 -14.39 2.68
N PRO A 220 26.02 -15.63 2.82
CA PRO A 220 26.49 -16.75 2.02
C PRO A 220 26.25 -16.55 0.52
N LEU A 221 25.12 -15.97 0.10
CA LEU A 221 24.88 -15.66 -1.30
C LEU A 221 25.84 -14.59 -1.83
N SER A 222 26.15 -13.56 -1.04
CA SER A 222 27.15 -12.56 -1.44
C SER A 222 28.52 -13.21 -1.65
N LYS A 223 28.94 -14.09 -0.74
CA LYS A 223 30.22 -14.82 -0.87
C LYS A 223 30.26 -15.80 -2.04
N LEU A 224 29.11 -16.38 -2.40
CA LEU A 224 28.99 -17.32 -3.51
C LEU A 224 29.04 -16.60 -4.86
N VAL A 225 28.32 -15.48 -4.99
CA VAL A 225 28.15 -14.77 -6.27
C VAL A 225 29.28 -13.77 -6.52
N LEU A 226 29.76 -13.08 -5.48
CA LEU A 226 30.79 -12.05 -5.61
C LEU A 226 32.18 -12.63 -5.39
N LYS A 227 33.19 -11.95 -5.94
CA LYS A 227 34.59 -12.29 -5.67
C LYS A 227 34.97 -11.93 -4.23
N PRO A 228 35.99 -12.59 -3.64
CA PRO A 228 36.55 -12.19 -2.36
C PRO A 228 36.94 -10.72 -2.37
N LYS A 229 36.42 -9.99 -1.38
CA LYS A 229 36.46 -8.53 -1.29
C LYS A 229 37.84 -8.06 -0.83
N LYS A 230 38.54 -7.23 -1.61
CA LYS A 230 39.63 -6.39 -1.10
C LYS A 230 39.05 -5.11 -0.51
N ILE A 231 39.75 -4.49 0.44
CA ILE A 231 39.28 -3.26 1.11
C ILE A 231 39.06 -2.11 0.09
N GLU A 232 39.88 -2.08 -0.95
CA GLU A 232 39.81 -1.10 -2.06
C GLU A 232 38.58 -1.30 -2.97
N ASP A 233 37.93 -2.47 -2.93
CA ASP A 233 36.79 -2.79 -3.80
C ASP A 233 35.45 -2.26 -3.25
N VAL A 234 35.44 -1.66 -2.05
CA VAL A 234 34.25 -1.02 -1.47
C VAL A 234 34.02 0.31 -2.15
N PHE A 235 32.86 0.47 -2.78
CA PHE A 235 32.41 1.77 -3.28
C PHE A 235 32.33 2.78 -2.13
N LYS A 236 33.17 3.81 -2.16
CA LYS A 236 33.12 4.95 -1.25
C LYS A 236 33.18 6.23 -2.04
N LEU A 237 32.34 7.21 -1.69
CA LEU A 237 32.35 8.51 -2.35
C LEU A 237 32.95 9.56 -1.42
N GLU A 238 34.23 9.83 -1.60
CA GLU A 238 34.97 10.83 -0.82
C GLU A 238 34.78 12.22 -1.42
N LEU A 239 33.83 12.99 -0.90
CA LEU A 239 33.50 14.33 -1.41
C LEU A 239 34.39 15.45 -0.85
N GLY A 240 35.50 15.11 -0.18
CA GLY A 240 36.42 16.08 0.42
C GLY A 240 35.80 16.93 1.53
N ILE A 241 34.79 16.40 2.24
CA ILE A 241 34.03 17.11 3.27
C ILE A 241 34.05 16.30 4.56
N ASP A 242 34.61 16.90 5.61
CA ASP A 242 34.67 16.33 6.96
C ASP A 242 33.48 16.78 7.83
N ASP A 243 32.27 16.69 7.27
CA ASP A 243 31.06 16.97 8.04
C ASP A 243 30.84 15.85 9.07
N SER A 244 30.43 16.24 10.28
CA SER A 244 29.89 15.30 11.26
C SER A 244 28.64 14.62 10.72
N ILE A 245 28.33 13.43 11.22
CA ILE A 245 27.21 12.63 10.71
C ILE A 245 25.86 13.32 10.90
N THR A 246 25.69 14.03 12.02
CA THR A 246 24.51 14.84 12.32
C THR A 246 24.35 15.98 11.31
N LEU A 247 25.43 16.71 11.02
CA LEU A 247 25.41 17.81 10.05
C LEU A 247 25.10 17.31 8.64
N LEU A 248 25.65 16.15 8.25
CA LEU A 248 25.35 15.52 6.97
C LEU A 248 23.88 15.09 6.87
N GLY A 249 23.32 14.52 7.95
CA GLY A 249 21.89 14.20 8.04
C GLY A 249 21.00 15.43 7.88
N LEU A 250 21.30 16.51 8.62
CA LEU A 250 20.56 17.78 8.52
C LEU A 250 20.64 18.39 7.12
N LYS A 251 21.82 18.40 6.49
CA LYS A 251 21.98 18.85 5.09
C LYS A 251 21.18 17.99 4.14
N THR A 252 21.20 16.66 4.31
CA THR A 252 20.44 15.73 3.47
C THR A 252 18.94 16.01 3.56
N PHE A 253 18.40 16.11 4.77
CA PHE A 253 16.99 16.42 4.99
C PHE A 253 16.63 17.81 4.44
N GLY A 254 17.40 18.84 4.79
CA GLY A 254 17.15 20.22 4.37
C GLY A 254 17.18 20.41 2.86
N PHE A 255 18.14 19.79 2.15
CA PHE A 255 18.17 19.82 0.68
C PHE A 255 17.04 19.01 0.06
N SER A 256 16.71 17.85 0.63
CA SER A 256 15.60 17.03 0.17
C SER A 256 14.29 17.82 0.25
N VAL A 257 14.00 18.49 1.36
CA VAL A 257 12.77 19.29 1.53
C VAL A 257 12.80 20.60 0.73
N ALA A 258 13.90 21.35 0.73
CA ALA A 258 13.93 22.65 0.06
C ALA A 258 13.90 22.52 -1.47
N LEU A 259 14.59 21.52 -2.03
CA LEU A 259 14.72 21.35 -3.47
C LEU A 259 13.89 20.19 -4.02
N GLY A 260 13.36 19.32 -3.15
CA GLY A 260 12.52 18.23 -3.60
C GLY A 260 11.24 18.69 -4.27
N ILE A 261 10.72 19.86 -3.91
CA ILE A 261 9.56 20.47 -4.56
C ILE A 261 9.85 20.76 -6.03
N LEU A 262 11.07 21.21 -6.37
CA LEU A 262 11.47 21.42 -7.77
C LEU A 262 11.53 20.08 -8.51
N GLY A 263 12.05 19.03 -7.87
CA GLY A 263 12.04 17.68 -8.42
C GLY A 263 10.63 17.16 -8.69
N ILE A 264 9.72 17.34 -7.73
CA ILE A 264 8.30 17.00 -7.87
C ILE A 264 7.71 17.75 -9.06
N LEU A 265 7.87 19.08 -9.13
CA LEU A 265 7.33 19.90 -10.22
C LEU A 265 7.88 19.51 -11.60
N ILE A 266 9.16 19.14 -11.69
CA ILE A 266 9.78 18.64 -12.93
C ILE A 266 9.19 17.29 -13.35
N PHE A 267 8.84 16.44 -12.38
CA PHE A 267 8.39 15.08 -12.65
C PHE A 267 6.88 14.98 -12.88
N VAL A 268 6.09 15.91 -12.34
CA VAL A 268 4.62 15.94 -12.53
C VAL A 268 4.19 15.83 -14.00
N PRO A 269 4.75 16.57 -14.97
CA PRO A 269 4.37 16.42 -16.38
C PRO A 269 4.55 14.99 -16.93
N ILE A 270 5.59 14.28 -16.47
CA ILE A 270 5.81 12.88 -16.82
C ILE A 270 4.74 12.01 -16.16
N MET A 271 4.43 12.24 -14.88
CA MET A 271 3.37 11.52 -14.18
C MET A 271 2.00 11.65 -14.89
N LEU A 272 1.67 12.82 -15.44
CA LEU A 272 0.37 13.06 -16.09
C LEU A 272 0.14 12.22 -17.34
N ILE A 273 1.21 11.86 -18.05
CA ILE A 273 1.13 11.04 -19.27
C ILE A 273 1.21 9.54 -18.98
N LEU A 274 1.68 9.12 -17.80
CA LEU A 274 1.76 7.72 -17.41
C LEU A 274 0.41 7.22 -16.89
N PHE A 275 0.14 5.93 -17.09
CA PHE A 275 -0.91 5.22 -16.36
C PHE A 275 -0.38 4.71 -15.01
N LEU A 276 -1.29 4.32 -14.13
CA LEU A 276 -1.03 3.95 -12.73
C LEU A 276 -0.69 5.19 -11.90
N SER A 277 -1.65 6.11 -11.80
CA SER A 277 -1.46 7.41 -11.15
C SER A 277 -0.96 7.34 -9.71
N VAL A 278 -1.35 6.32 -8.93
CA VAL A 278 -0.86 6.14 -7.56
C VAL A 278 0.62 5.76 -7.56
N ALA A 279 1.04 4.85 -8.45
CA ALA A 279 2.45 4.55 -8.65
C ALA A 279 3.22 5.80 -9.12
N GLY A 280 2.62 6.57 -10.03
CA GLY A 280 3.11 7.86 -10.49
C GLY A 280 3.34 8.86 -9.34
N PHE A 281 2.34 9.05 -8.49
CA PHE A 281 2.40 9.93 -7.32
C PHE A 281 3.52 9.51 -6.36
N VAL A 282 3.59 8.21 -6.05
CA VAL A 282 4.60 7.64 -5.17
C VAL A 282 6.02 7.82 -5.74
N SER A 283 6.22 7.49 -7.02
CA SER A 283 7.51 7.70 -7.69
C SER A 283 7.87 9.18 -7.82
N THR A 284 6.89 10.08 -7.92
CA THR A 284 7.11 11.54 -7.94
C THR A 284 7.69 12.03 -6.62
N LEU A 285 7.15 11.58 -5.48
CA LEU A 285 7.68 11.90 -4.16
C LEU A 285 9.12 11.37 -3.99
N LEU A 286 9.36 10.11 -4.37
CA LEU A 286 10.71 9.54 -4.35
C LEU A 286 11.69 10.36 -5.21
N PHE A 287 11.26 10.73 -6.43
CA PHE A 287 12.07 11.52 -7.34
C PHE A 287 12.37 12.92 -6.77
N GLY A 288 11.41 13.56 -6.11
CA GLY A 288 11.62 14.82 -5.39
C GLY A 288 12.80 14.73 -4.43
N GLN A 289 12.80 13.73 -3.54
CA GLN A 289 13.93 13.53 -2.63
C GLN A 289 15.23 13.21 -3.39
N ALA A 290 15.18 12.39 -4.43
CA ALA A 290 16.36 12.06 -5.24
C ALA A 290 16.96 13.31 -5.90
N PHE A 291 16.12 14.23 -6.36
CA PHE A 291 16.55 15.51 -6.93
C PHE A 291 17.26 16.38 -5.89
N GLY A 292 16.71 16.51 -4.69
CA GLY A 292 17.37 17.23 -3.59
C GLY A 292 18.73 16.61 -3.23
N ILE A 293 18.82 15.28 -3.23
CA ILE A 293 20.07 14.52 -3.04
C ILE A 293 21.08 14.80 -4.17
N LEU A 294 20.66 14.81 -5.43
CA LEU A 294 21.53 15.11 -6.57
C LEU A 294 22.15 16.51 -6.46
N VAL A 295 21.36 17.51 -6.05
CA VAL A 295 21.86 18.87 -5.86
C VAL A 295 22.83 18.95 -4.68
N LEU A 296 22.55 18.22 -3.59
CA LEU A 296 23.48 18.11 -2.47
C LEU A 296 24.80 17.47 -2.89
N LEU A 297 24.77 16.33 -3.59
CA LEU A 297 25.95 15.66 -4.12
C LEU A 297 26.75 16.57 -5.05
N TRP A 298 26.09 17.33 -5.92
CA TRP A 298 26.74 18.32 -6.78
C TRP A 298 27.44 19.42 -5.96
N ARG A 299 26.76 19.99 -4.96
CA ARG A 299 27.32 21.04 -4.10
C ARG A 299 28.51 20.52 -3.28
N MET A 300 28.42 19.30 -2.79
CA MET A 300 29.48 18.64 -2.03
C MET A 300 30.68 18.33 -2.95
N GLY A 301 30.43 17.72 -4.11
CA GLY A 301 31.47 17.41 -5.10
C GLY A 301 32.19 18.65 -5.61
N LYS A 302 31.50 19.78 -5.80
CA LYS A 302 32.13 21.06 -6.19
C LYS A 302 33.20 21.51 -5.20
N LYS A 303 33.03 21.27 -3.90
CA LYS A 303 34.05 21.57 -2.88
C LYS A 303 35.25 20.63 -3.01
N GLY A 304 35.01 19.35 -3.26
CA GLY A 304 36.04 18.33 -3.50
C GLY A 304 36.59 18.28 -4.93
N LYS A 305 36.22 19.22 -5.82
CA LYS A 305 36.57 19.22 -7.27
C LYS A 305 36.09 17.97 -8.04
N ILE A 306 35.08 17.28 -7.54
CA ILE A 306 34.44 16.11 -8.18
C ILE A 306 33.19 16.55 -8.93
N ARG A 307 33.03 16.13 -10.19
CA ARG A 307 31.82 16.44 -10.97
C ARG A 307 30.70 15.48 -10.58
N LEU A 308 29.45 15.95 -10.58
CA LEU A 308 28.27 15.12 -10.28
C LEU A 308 28.20 13.86 -11.15
N ARG A 309 28.54 13.98 -12.44
CA ARG A 309 28.59 12.84 -13.37
C ARG A 309 29.55 11.76 -12.91
N ASP A 310 30.67 12.13 -12.30
CA ASP A 310 31.67 11.18 -11.82
C ASP A 310 31.12 10.44 -10.59
N SER A 311 30.48 11.16 -9.67
CA SER A 311 29.79 10.57 -8.51
C SER A 311 28.70 9.57 -8.91
N ILE A 312 27.90 9.88 -9.94
CA ILE A 312 26.84 8.99 -10.45
C ILE A 312 27.42 7.74 -11.12
N LYS A 313 28.56 7.87 -11.80
CA LYS A 313 29.23 6.75 -12.48
C LYS A 313 30.05 5.89 -11.53
N GLU A 314 30.42 6.41 -10.38
CA GLU A 314 31.35 5.76 -9.44
C GLU A 314 30.95 4.32 -9.07
N PRO A 315 29.68 4.00 -8.76
CA PRO A 315 29.26 2.61 -8.51
C PRO A 315 29.53 1.64 -9.67
N PHE A 316 29.66 2.16 -10.89
CA PHE A 316 29.87 1.40 -12.12
C PHE A 316 31.33 1.41 -12.59
N LYS A 317 32.25 2.07 -11.87
CA LYS A 317 33.69 2.06 -12.16
C LYS A 317 34.37 0.80 -11.63
N THR A 318 33.88 -0.36 -12.06
CA THR A 318 34.45 -1.66 -11.74
C THR A 318 34.48 -2.54 -13.00
N SER A 319 35.00 -3.76 -12.90
CA SER A 319 35.03 -4.65 -14.06
C SER A 319 33.61 -5.02 -14.51
N ARG A 320 33.42 -5.26 -15.81
CA ARG A 320 32.12 -5.70 -16.36
C ARG A 320 31.60 -6.95 -15.65
N ASP A 321 32.50 -7.88 -15.30
CA ASP A 321 32.15 -9.10 -14.56
C ASP A 321 31.61 -8.76 -13.17
N ASP A 322 32.21 -7.82 -12.46
CA ASP A 322 31.74 -7.43 -11.12
C ASP A 322 30.38 -6.73 -11.20
N ILE A 323 30.13 -5.89 -12.22
CA ILE A 323 28.80 -5.31 -12.47
C ILE A 323 27.76 -6.42 -12.69
N ILE A 324 28.05 -7.39 -13.57
CA ILE A 324 27.15 -8.51 -13.86
C ILE A 324 26.85 -9.30 -12.57
N ARG A 325 27.86 -9.57 -11.75
CA ARG A 325 27.69 -10.27 -10.46
C ARG A 325 26.85 -9.48 -9.48
N GLN A 326 26.94 -8.14 -9.44
CA GLN A 326 26.08 -7.29 -8.62
C GLN A 326 24.62 -7.36 -9.08
N PHE A 327 24.37 -7.32 -10.40
CA PHE A 327 23.02 -7.50 -10.95
C PHE A 327 22.49 -8.92 -10.69
N LEU A 328 23.34 -9.95 -10.80
CA LEU A 328 22.96 -11.33 -10.52
C LEU A 328 22.60 -11.53 -9.04
N LEU A 329 23.45 -11.04 -8.12
CA LEU A 329 23.17 -11.08 -6.69
C LEU A 329 21.88 -10.33 -6.36
N GLY A 330 21.73 -9.11 -6.88
CA GLY A 330 20.51 -8.33 -6.70
C GLY A 330 19.28 -9.07 -7.22
N GLY A 331 19.34 -9.64 -8.43
CA GLY A 331 18.22 -10.39 -9.02
C GLY A 331 17.81 -11.61 -8.19
N ILE A 332 18.78 -12.41 -7.74
CA ILE A 332 18.53 -13.57 -6.86
C ILE A 332 17.86 -13.12 -5.56
N LEU A 333 18.43 -12.12 -4.89
CA LEU A 333 17.89 -11.59 -3.65
C LEU A 333 16.50 -10.97 -3.84
N SER A 334 16.26 -10.26 -4.96
CA SER A 334 14.96 -9.68 -5.26
C SER A 334 13.88 -10.75 -5.41
N VAL A 335 14.18 -11.87 -6.09
CA VAL A 335 13.24 -12.99 -6.25
C VAL A 335 12.93 -13.63 -4.89
N ILE A 336 13.94 -13.88 -4.06
CA ILE A 336 13.72 -14.49 -2.75
C ILE A 336 12.89 -13.57 -1.84
N LEU A 337 13.23 -12.28 -1.79
CA LEU A 337 12.47 -11.29 -1.03
C LEU A 337 11.03 -11.20 -1.53
N PHE A 338 10.84 -11.17 -2.85
CA PHE A 338 9.51 -11.15 -3.46
C PHE A 338 8.70 -12.37 -3.05
N LEU A 339 9.27 -13.59 -3.10
CA LEU A 339 8.58 -14.81 -2.69
C LEU A 339 8.19 -14.76 -1.20
N ILE A 340 9.06 -14.27 -0.32
CA ILE A 340 8.75 -14.10 1.10
C ILE A 340 7.56 -13.16 1.27
N ILE A 341 7.61 -11.95 0.66
CA ILE A 341 6.55 -10.95 0.81
C ILE A 341 5.25 -11.42 0.15
N TYR A 342 5.33 -12.06 -1.02
CA TYR A 342 4.18 -12.56 -1.75
C TYR A 342 3.47 -13.69 -1.00
N LEU A 343 4.21 -14.69 -0.53
CA LEU A 343 3.63 -15.83 0.18
C LEU A 343 3.07 -15.46 1.56
N SER A 344 3.57 -14.38 2.16
CA SER A 344 3.07 -13.83 3.42
C SER A 344 1.95 -12.80 3.20
N GLY A 345 2.30 -11.52 3.10
CA GLY A 345 1.37 -10.41 2.99
C GLY A 345 0.71 -10.30 1.61
N GLY A 346 1.40 -10.64 0.52
CA GLY A 346 0.90 -10.44 -0.83
C GLY A 346 -0.34 -11.27 -1.16
N LEU A 347 -0.32 -12.57 -0.86
CA LEU A 347 -1.42 -13.50 -1.12
C LEU A 347 -2.62 -13.33 -0.18
N ASN A 348 -2.44 -12.66 0.95
CA ASN A 348 -3.39 -12.72 2.06
C ASN A 348 -3.90 -11.36 2.55
N TYR A 349 -3.22 -10.26 2.19
CA TYR A 349 -3.49 -8.95 2.77
C TYR A 349 -3.41 -7.77 1.80
N MET A 350 -2.52 -7.77 0.80
CA MET A 350 -2.31 -6.55 -0.01
C MET A 350 -2.29 -6.76 -1.52
N GLY A 351 -2.13 -7.98 -2.03
CA GLY A 351 -1.82 -8.22 -3.44
C GLY A 351 -0.41 -7.72 -3.81
N MET A 352 0.35 -8.53 -4.54
CA MET A 352 1.71 -8.17 -5.01
C MET A 352 1.95 -8.48 -6.48
N ILE A 353 0.95 -9.03 -7.17
CA ILE A 353 1.04 -9.36 -8.59
C ILE A 353 0.13 -8.41 -9.37
N PRO A 354 0.72 -7.53 -10.20
CA PRO A 354 -0.08 -6.60 -10.99
C PRO A 354 -0.84 -7.34 -12.11
N GLY A 355 -2.04 -6.87 -12.45
CA GLY A 355 -2.79 -7.38 -13.60
C GLY A 355 -2.03 -7.24 -14.93
N ILE A 356 -2.39 -8.04 -15.92
CA ILE A 356 -1.68 -8.13 -17.20
C ILE A 356 -1.59 -6.79 -17.95
N THR A 357 -2.62 -5.95 -17.83
CA THR A 357 -2.66 -4.60 -18.43
C THR A 357 -1.63 -3.64 -17.82
N LYS A 358 -1.12 -3.95 -16.62
CA LYS A 358 -0.17 -3.13 -15.88
C LYS A 358 1.29 -3.46 -16.19
N ILE A 359 1.58 -4.61 -16.82
CA ILE A 359 2.95 -5.10 -17.08
C ILE A 359 3.84 -4.08 -17.83
N PRO A 360 3.38 -3.40 -18.90
CA PRO A 360 4.21 -2.41 -19.58
C PRO A 360 4.65 -1.28 -18.64
N TRP A 361 3.75 -0.85 -17.74
CA TRP A 361 4.01 0.21 -16.78
C TRP A 361 4.94 -0.24 -15.65
N VAL A 362 4.89 -1.52 -15.25
CA VAL A 362 5.85 -2.09 -14.31
C VAL A 362 7.28 -1.89 -14.80
N LEU A 363 7.56 -2.11 -16.10
CA LEU A 363 8.90 -1.90 -16.67
C LEU A 363 9.32 -0.42 -16.62
N VAL A 364 8.39 0.49 -16.92
CA VAL A 364 8.64 1.94 -16.86
C VAL A 364 8.95 2.39 -15.44
N PHE A 365 8.08 2.04 -14.48
CA PHE A 365 8.28 2.39 -13.07
C PHE A 365 9.52 1.71 -12.48
N PHE A 366 9.83 0.49 -12.91
CA PHE A 366 11.05 -0.19 -12.50
C PHE A 366 12.29 0.60 -12.90
N LEU A 367 12.38 1.06 -14.15
CA LEU A 367 13.53 1.85 -14.61
C LEU A 367 13.66 3.16 -13.83
N ILE A 368 12.54 3.87 -13.64
CA ILE A 368 12.48 5.14 -12.91
C ILE A 368 12.95 4.92 -11.45
N ASN A 369 12.34 3.96 -10.77
CA ASN A 369 12.63 3.68 -9.36
C ASN A 369 14.06 3.13 -9.19
N PHE A 370 14.58 2.37 -10.15
CA PHE A 370 15.97 1.91 -10.11
C PHE A 370 16.96 3.08 -10.12
N ILE A 371 16.75 4.06 -10.99
CA ILE A 371 17.60 5.27 -11.03
C ILE A 371 17.50 6.02 -9.69
N ILE A 372 16.30 6.17 -9.13
CA ILE A 372 16.09 6.82 -7.84
C ILE A 372 16.83 6.07 -6.72
N PHE A 373 16.69 4.74 -6.63
CA PHE A 373 17.35 3.96 -5.58
C PHE A 373 18.88 3.90 -5.75
N ILE A 374 19.41 4.03 -6.97
CA ILE A 374 20.85 4.24 -7.18
C ILE A 374 21.31 5.58 -6.60
N ILE A 375 20.57 6.67 -6.84
CA ILE A 375 20.86 8.00 -6.28
C ILE A 375 20.83 7.95 -4.75
N TYR A 376 19.83 7.30 -4.18
CA TYR A 376 19.73 7.07 -2.74
C TYR A 376 20.94 6.29 -2.24
N GLY A 377 21.31 5.19 -2.91
CA GLY A 377 22.45 4.38 -2.52
C GLY A 377 23.77 5.14 -2.53
N ILE A 378 23.99 6.01 -3.52
CA ILE A 378 25.21 6.83 -3.60
C ILE A 378 25.37 7.70 -2.35
N LEU A 379 24.33 8.40 -1.91
CA LEU A 379 24.42 9.25 -0.72
C LEU A 379 24.35 8.41 0.58
N PHE A 380 23.31 7.59 0.72
CA PHE A 380 23.02 6.88 1.97
C PHE A 380 24.08 5.82 2.29
N HIS A 381 24.59 5.11 1.29
CA HIS A 381 25.58 4.06 1.51
C HIS A 381 26.99 4.54 1.18
N GLY A 382 27.17 5.13 -0.01
CA GLY A 382 28.47 5.61 -0.48
C GLY A 382 29.08 6.73 0.37
N VAL A 383 28.25 7.53 1.05
CA VAL A 383 28.70 8.64 1.92
C VAL A 383 28.33 8.41 3.40
N ILE A 384 27.05 8.22 3.72
CA ILE A 384 26.57 8.20 5.11
C ILE A 384 26.97 6.89 5.82
N GLN A 385 26.65 5.73 5.27
CA GLN A 385 26.95 4.44 5.93
C GLN A 385 28.45 4.25 6.15
N ASN A 386 29.29 4.71 5.23
CA ASN A 386 30.75 4.63 5.34
C ASN A 386 31.36 5.48 6.47
N LYS A 387 30.58 6.38 7.11
CA LYS A 387 31.01 7.12 8.31
C LYS A 387 30.74 6.36 9.61
N PHE A 388 30.08 5.21 9.56
CA PHE A 388 29.86 4.36 10.71
C PHE A 388 30.91 3.23 10.78
N ASP A 389 31.24 2.82 11.99
CA ASP A 389 32.11 1.66 12.22
C ASP A 389 31.48 0.35 11.72
N GLU A 390 32.28 -0.72 11.70
CA GLU A 390 31.75 -2.05 11.43
C GLU A 390 31.08 -2.69 12.65
N GLY A 391 30.03 -3.47 12.41
CA GLY A 391 29.35 -4.25 13.44
C GLY A 391 27.84 -4.30 13.23
N PHE A 392 27.12 -4.87 14.21
CA PHE A 392 25.65 -4.90 14.21
C PHE A 392 25.06 -3.56 14.69
N LYS A 393 25.55 -3.03 15.82
CA LYS A 393 25.08 -1.74 16.36
C LYS A 393 25.25 -0.57 15.37
N PRO A 394 26.40 -0.42 14.67
CA PRO A 394 26.51 0.59 13.61
C PRO A 394 25.58 0.37 12.42
N LEU A 395 25.33 -0.89 12.02
CA LEU A 395 24.37 -1.22 10.95
C LEU A 395 22.96 -0.76 11.31
N VAL A 396 22.51 -1.02 12.55
CA VAL A 396 21.21 -0.55 13.02
C VAL A 396 21.16 0.98 13.00
N LYS A 397 22.18 1.67 13.52
CA LYS A 397 22.24 3.14 13.50
C LYS A 397 22.18 3.72 12.08
N ALA A 398 22.94 3.16 11.15
CA ALA A 398 22.93 3.58 9.75
C ALA A 398 21.56 3.36 9.12
N SER A 399 20.97 2.18 9.31
CA SER A 399 19.64 1.84 8.78
C SER A 399 18.57 2.78 9.33
N THR A 400 18.54 3.02 10.65
CA THR A 400 17.60 3.95 11.29
C THR A 400 17.78 5.38 10.79
N MET A 401 19.01 5.85 10.61
CA MET A 401 19.25 7.19 10.06
C MET A 401 18.74 7.31 8.62
N ILE A 402 18.98 6.30 7.78
CA ILE A 402 18.50 6.27 6.39
C ILE A 402 16.97 6.23 6.34
N PHE A 403 16.35 5.39 7.18
CA PHE A 403 14.90 5.35 7.37
C PHE A 403 14.35 6.73 7.72
N LEU A 404 14.90 7.38 8.76
CA LEU A 404 14.43 8.70 9.20
C LEU A 404 14.56 9.76 8.10
N LEU A 405 15.65 9.75 7.33
CA LEU A 405 15.84 10.70 6.23
C LEU A 405 14.81 10.51 5.11
N GLN A 406 14.48 9.26 4.76
CA GLN A 406 13.46 8.95 3.75
C GLN A 406 12.06 9.27 4.28
N PHE A 407 11.74 8.76 5.48
CA PHE A 407 10.43 8.90 6.11
C PHE A 407 10.08 10.35 6.43
N LEU A 408 10.99 11.13 7.02
CA LEU A 408 10.70 12.53 7.38
C LEU A 408 10.45 13.41 6.15
N PHE A 409 11.12 13.14 5.04
CA PHE A 409 10.82 13.82 3.77
C PHE A 409 9.38 13.52 3.34
N TRP A 410 9.01 12.24 3.31
CA TRP A 410 7.66 11.79 2.93
C TRP A 410 6.59 12.35 3.85
N PHE A 411 6.82 12.25 5.16
CA PHE A 411 5.96 12.81 6.19
C PHE A 411 5.72 14.31 5.96
N THR A 412 6.79 15.06 5.71
CA THR A 412 6.71 16.52 5.50
C THR A 412 5.88 16.85 4.27
N TYR A 413 6.10 16.19 3.13
CA TYR A 413 5.34 16.48 1.91
C TYR A 413 3.89 16.01 1.98
N LEU A 414 3.62 14.82 2.53
CA LEU A 414 2.24 14.37 2.73
C LEU A 414 1.49 15.29 3.69
N PHE A 415 2.16 15.81 4.73
CA PHE A 415 1.58 16.79 5.64
C PHE A 415 1.26 18.11 4.93
N ILE A 416 2.19 18.65 4.13
CA ILE A 416 1.96 19.86 3.33
C ILE A 416 0.80 19.66 2.35
N ILE A 417 0.76 18.54 1.64
CA ILE A 417 -0.33 18.20 0.71
C ILE A 417 -1.66 18.15 1.46
N SER A 418 -1.69 17.53 2.64
CA SER A 418 -2.92 17.43 3.45
C SER A 418 -3.43 18.79 3.90
N LEU A 419 -2.54 19.68 4.34
CA LEU A 419 -2.89 21.06 4.67
C LEU A 419 -3.42 21.83 3.44
N ALA A 420 -2.77 21.67 2.29
CA ALA A 420 -3.17 22.34 1.05
C ALA A 420 -4.54 21.85 0.54
N MET A 421 -4.86 20.58 0.76
CA MET A 421 -6.13 19.96 0.35
C MET A 421 -7.24 20.12 1.38
N GLY A 422 -6.93 20.49 2.62
CA GLY A 422 -7.90 20.49 3.72
C GLY A 422 -8.37 19.09 4.15
N SER A 423 -7.64 18.03 3.78
CA SER A 423 -7.97 16.64 4.13
C SER A 423 -6.70 15.85 4.44
N PHE A 424 -6.74 15.08 5.53
CA PHE A 424 -5.64 14.19 5.94
C PHE A 424 -5.75 12.77 5.35
N PHE A 425 -6.70 12.52 4.44
CA PHE A 425 -6.92 11.21 3.85
C PHE A 425 -5.66 10.57 3.27
N TYR A 426 -4.90 11.30 2.44
CA TYR A 426 -3.68 10.76 1.84
C TYR A 426 -2.57 10.53 2.87
N PHE A 427 -2.48 11.39 3.89
CA PHE A 427 -1.53 11.22 4.97
C PHE A 427 -1.85 9.96 5.79
N GLY A 428 -3.11 9.79 6.21
CA GLY A 428 -3.62 8.61 6.90
C GLY A 428 -3.55 7.32 6.07
N SER A 429 -3.67 7.44 4.75
CA SER A 429 -3.63 6.29 3.83
C SER A 429 -2.22 5.81 3.52
N PHE A 430 -1.28 6.73 3.27
CA PHE A 430 0.08 6.37 2.86
C PHE A 430 1.01 6.09 4.02
N LEU A 431 0.89 6.77 5.17
CA LEU A 431 1.85 6.61 6.27
C LEU A 431 1.90 5.21 6.88
N PRO A 432 0.75 4.52 7.17
CA PRO A 432 0.79 3.17 7.72
C PRO A 432 1.51 2.18 6.82
N LEU A 433 1.48 2.38 5.49
CA LEU A 433 2.20 1.57 4.51
C LEU A 433 3.65 2.02 4.35
N ALA A 434 3.91 3.33 4.40
CA ALA A 434 5.25 3.91 4.22
C ALA A 434 6.22 3.52 5.33
N ILE A 435 5.78 3.46 6.60
CA ILE A 435 6.63 3.12 7.75
C ILE A 435 7.30 1.74 7.59
N PRO A 436 6.56 0.61 7.49
CA PRO A 436 7.17 -0.70 7.36
C PRO A 436 7.96 -0.83 6.05
N MET A 437 7.50 -0.18 4.97
CA MET A 437 8.18 -0.19 3.69
C MET A 437 9.56 0.49 3.76
N PHE A 438 9.67 1.72 4.30
CA PHE A 438 10.96 2.41 4.41
C PHE A 438 11.89 1.77 5.45
N LEU A 439 11.35 1.16 6.51
CA LEU A 439 12.14 0.33 7.41
C LEU A 439 12.76 -0.85 6.66
N LEU A 440 11.97 -1.57 5.86
CA LEU A 440 12.48 -2.68 5.06
C LEU A 440 13.54 -2.21 4.06
N ILE A 441 13.25 -1.17 3.26
CA ILE A 441 14.17 -0.59 2.27
C ILE A 441 15.52 -0.25 2.91
N SER A 442 15.50 0.49 4.03
CA SER A 442 16.70 1.00 4.68
C SER A 442 17.56 -0.10 5.29
N PHE A 443 16.95 -1.07 5.97
CA PHE A 443 17.69 -2.18 6.58
C PHE A 443 18.25 -3.14 5.53
N LEU A 444 17.46 -3.51 4.52
CA LEU A 444 17.90 -4.41 3.46
C LEU A 444 19.04 -3.79 2.64
N SER A 445 18.92 -2.52 2.23
CA SER A 445 19.96 -1.88 1.45
C SER A 445 21.25 -1.69 2.24
N THR A 446 21.15 -1.35 3.53
CA THR A 446 22.31 -1.23 4.43
C THR A 446 23.03 -2.57 4.62
N LEU A 447 22.27 -3.66 4.80
CA LEU A 447 22.80 -5.01 4.93
C LEU A 447 23.45 -5.48 3.62
N ILE A 448 22.75 -5.36 2.50
CA ILE A 448 23.24 -5.79 1.19
C ILE A 448 24.48 -4.98 0.80
N TYR A 449 24.49 -3.67 1.03
CA TYR A 449 25.67 -2.84 0.78
C TYR A 449 26.88 -3.28 1.62
N LYS A 450 26.68 -3.57 2.91
CA LYS A 450 27.76 -4.08 3.78
C LYS A 450 28.40 -5.35 3.21
N LYS A 451 27.57 -6.25 2.67
CA LYS A 451 28.02 -7.54 2.12
C LYS A 451 28.57 -7.44 0.69
N SER A 452 27.94 -6.65 -0.15
CA SER A 452 28.26 -6.54 -1.57
C SER A 452 29.34 -5.49 -1.89
N GLY A 453 29.55 -4.53 -0.99
CA GLY A 453 30.49 -3.41 -1.21
C GLY A 453 30.05 -2.42 -2.29
N ASN A 454 28.84 -2.55 -2.85
CA ASN A 454 28.32 -1.71 -3.91
C ASN A 454 26.82 -1.45 -3.70
N VAL A 455 26.27 -0.43 -4.36
CA VAL A 455 24.87 -0.02 -4.24
C VAL A 455 23.93 -0.70 -5.23
N ILE A 456 24.46 -1.30 -6.30
CA ILE A 456 23.66 -1.87 -7.41
C ILE A 456 22.73 -2.98 -6.91
N ALA A 457 23.24 -3.97 -6.18
CA ALA A 457 22.43 -5.09 -5.70
C ALA A 457 21.30 -4.63 -4.77
N GLY A 458 21.61 -3.73 -3.82
CA GLY A 458 20.61 -3.18 -2.90
C GLY A 458 19.55 -2.33 -3.60
N ALA A 459 19.96 -1.51 -4.58
CA ALA A 459 19.03 -0.72 -5.38
C ALA A 459 18.09 -1.62 -6.19
N LEU A 460 18.60 -2.71 -6.76
CA LEU A 460 17.80 -3.68 -7.53
C LEU A 460 16.76 -4.39 -6.66
N VAL A 461 17.14 -4.82 -5.45
CA VAL A 461 16.24 -5.42 -4.46
C VAL A 461 15.11 -4.46 -4.10
N ASN A 462 15.46 -3.24 -3.70
CA ASN A 462 14.47 -2.23 -3.34
C ASN A 462 13.55 -1.88 -4.51
N THR A 463 14.09 -1.78 -5.73
CA THR A 463 13.30 -1.44 -6.91
C THR A 463 12.24 -2.49 -7.20
N LEU A 464 12.59 -3.79 -7.20
CA LEU A 464 11.66 -4.83 -7.66
C LEU A 464 10.43 -4.89 -6.76
N PHE A 465 10.61 -5.11 -5.46
CA PHE A 465 9.47 -5.29 -4.56
C PHE A 465 8.63 -4.01 -4.47
N PHE A 466 9.28 -2.83 -4.42
CA PHE A 466 8.59 -1.55 -4.33
C PHE A 466 7.74 -1.31 -5.58
N THR A 467 8.31 -1.54 -6.76
CA THR A 467 7.61 -1.35 -8.03
C THR A 467 6.41 -2.30 -8.16
N LEU A 468 6.59 -3.57 -7.80
CA LEU A 468 5.49 -4.53 -7.82
C LEU A 468 4.36 -4.14 -6.86
N LEU A 469 4.69 -3.70 -5.64
CA LEU A 469 3.70 -3.25 -4.67
C LEU A 469 2.90 -2.05 -5.21
N ILE A 470 3.55 -0.96 -5.61
CA ILE A 470 2.86 0.26 -6.04
C ILE A 470 2.07 0.06 -7.34
N CYS A 471 2.56 -0.79 -8.25
CA CYS A 471 1.85 -1.07 -9.50
C CYS A 471 0.63 -1.97 -9.27
N THR A 472 0.70 -2.88 -8.30
CA THR A 472 -0.43 -3.76 -7.97
C THR A 472 -1.57 -2.97 -7.33
N THR A 473 -1.25 -2.11 -6.36
CA THR A 473 -2.23 -1.31 -5.61
C THR A 473 -2.76 -0.11 -6.39
N SER A 474 -2.03 0.36 -7.40
CA SER A 474 -2.49 1.43 -8.27
C SER A 474 -3.62 0.97 -9.20
N PRO A 475 -4.77 1.66 -9.22
CA PRO A 475 -5.76 1.47 -10.26
C PRO A 475 -5.19 1.77 -11.65
N TYR A 476 -5.71 1.07 -12.67
CA TYR A 476 -5.42 1.37 -14.06
C TYR A 476 -6.21 2.61 -14.51
N GLN A 477 -5.56 3.76 -14.36
CA GLN A 477 -6.06 5.08 -14.75
C GLN A 477 -4.89 6.00 -15.11
N SER A 478 -5.16 7.02 -15.93
CA SER A 478 -4.15 8.03 -16.30
C SER A 478 -3.92 9.03 -15.17
N GLY A 479 -2.73 9.64 -15.13
CA GLY A 479 -2.41 10.71 -14.18
C GLY A 479 -3.34 11.92 -14.28
N LEU A 480 -3.79 12.28 -15.48
CA LEU A 480 -4.75 13.38 -15.69
C LEU A 480 -6.13 13.06 -15.09
N SER A 481 -6.64 11.84 -15.31
CA SER A 481 -7.93 11.42 -14.72
C SER A 481 -7.87 11.43 -13.20
N PHE A 482 -6.75 10.97 -12.64
CA PHE A 482 -6.52 10.99 -11.20
C PHE A 482 -6.43 12.40 -10.65
N LEU A 483 -5.78 13.34 -11.34
CA LEU A 483 -5.79 14.74 -10.91
C LEU A 483 -7.19 15.33 -10.91
N MET A 484 -8.00 15.03 -11.93
CA MET A 484 -9.37 15.54 -11.98
C MET A 484 -10.21 15.04 -10.79
N SER A 485 -10.01 13.80 -10.32
CA SER A 485 -10.71 13.28 -9.13
C SER A 485 -10.31 13.93 -7.80
N PHE A 486 -9.38 14.90 -7.77
CA PHE A 486 -9.11 15.72 -6.58
C PHE A 486 -9.95 17.00 -6.53
N PHE A 487 -10.51 17.42 -7.66
CA PHE A 487 -11.25 18.69 -7.78
C PHE A 487 -12.77 18.49 -7.78
N PHE A 488 -13.22 17.24 -7.64
CA PHE A 488 -14.61 16.81 -7.49
C PHE A 488 -14.68 15.90 -6.27
#